data_AF-G5E015-F1
#
_entry.id   AF-G5E015-F1
#
_cell.length_a   1.000
_cell.length_b   1.000
_cell.length_c   1.000
_cell.angle_alpha   90.00
_cell.angle_beta   90.00
_cell.angle_gamma   90.00
#
_symmetry.space_group_name_H-M   'P 1'
#
loop_
_entity.id
_entity.type
_entity.pdbx_description
1 polymer ?
#
loop_
_entity_poly.entity_id
_entity_poly.type
_entity_poly.pdbx_seq_one_letter_code
_entity_poly.pdbx_strand_id
1 'polypeptide(L)'
;TVQDIVFRTMEIFQLLRNMQLPNGVTYHTTTYQDRLGKLQEHLRQLSILSRKLRLVYDKCIENCAGLDPVPVEQLIPYIEDDWSKHDDCGASAQLHFASEKRELLEVNKKLKQKNQQLKQIMDQLRNLIWD
;
A
#
# COMPACT_ATOMS: atom_id res chain seq x y z
N THR A 1 -10.17 -11.19 -0.88
CA THR A 1 -11.05 -10.44 0.04
C THR A 1 -12.08 -9.60 -0.68
N VAL A 2 -11.69 -8.61 -1.51
CA VAL A 2 -12.67 -7.75 -2.19
C VAL A 2 -13.54 -8.55 -3.17
N GLN A 3 -12.93 -9.40 -3.99
CA GLN A 3 -13.66 -10.29 -4.89
C GLN A 3 -14.63 -11.21 -4.12
N ASP A 4 -14.20 -11.76 -2.99
CA ASP A 4 -15.03 -12.62 -2.14
C ASP A 4 -16.25 -11.86 -1.57
N ILE A 5 -16.07 -10.60 -1.18
CA ILE A 5 -17.16 -9.72 -0.72
C ILE A 5 -18.18 -9.50 -1.84
N VAL A 6 -17.71 -9.18 -3.05
CA VAL A 6 -18.58 -8.97 -4.22
C VAL A 6 -19.35 -10.25 -4.52
N PHE A 7 -18.66 -11.39 -4.60
CA PHE A 7 -19.28 -12.68 -4.84
C PHE A 7 -20.34 -13.01 -3.78
N ARG A 8 -20.01 -12.83 -2.50
CA ARG A 8 -20.92 -13.10 -1.39
C ARG A 8 -22.16 -12.21 -1.41
N THR A 9 -21.98 -10.96 -1.80
CA THR A 9 -23.08 -10.00 -1.95
C THR A 9 -23.99 -10.39 -3.10
N MET A 10 -23.44 -10.88 -4.22
CA MET A 10 -24.23 -11.41 -5.33
C MET A 10 -25.04 -12.65 -4.90
N GLU A 11 -24.46 -13.58 -4.15
CA GLU A 11 -25.17 -14.75 -3.62
C GLU A 11 -26.36 -14.34 -2.74
N ILE A 12 -26.18 -13.31 -1.89
CA ILE A 12 -27.24 -12.76 -1.05
C ILE A 12 -28.38 -12.21 -1.90
N PHE A 13 -28.08 -11.36 -2.90
CA PHE A 13 -29.12 -10.79 -3.76
C PHE A 13 -29.84 -11.85 -4.59
N GLN A 14 -29.13 -12.87 -5.08
CA GLN A 14 -29.75 -14.00 -5.78
C GLN A 14 -30.68 -14.79 -4.86
N LEU A 15 -30.28 -15.02 -3.61
CA LEU A 15 -31.09 -15.73 -2.62
C LEU A 15 -32.35 -14.92 -2.27
N LEU A 16 -32.20 -13.62 -2.03
CA LEU A 16 -33.31 -12.70 -1.73
C LEU A 16 -34.30 -12.60 -2.89
N ARG A 17 -33.81 -12.48 -4.14
CA ARG A 17 -34.66 -12.45 -5.34
C ARG A 17 -35.58 -13.66 -5.43
N ASN A 18 -35.07 -14.83 -5.05
CA ASN A 18 -35.84 -16.08 -5.14
C ASN A 18 -36.71 -16.33 -3.90
N MET A 19 -36.53 -15.57 -2.83
CA MET A 19 -37.25 -15.74 -1.56
C MET A 19 -38.70 -15.25 -1.72
N GLN A 20 -39.64 -16.18 -1.63
CA GLN A 20 -41.07 -15.85 -1.61
C GLN A 20 -41.49 -15.52 -0.19
N LEU A 21 -42.18 -14.39 -0.02
CA LEU A 21 -42.82 -14.03 1.24
C LEU A 21 -44.02 -14.95 1.49
N PRO A 22 -44.37 -15.27 2.75
CA PRO A 22 -45.57 -16.03 3.06
C PRO A 22 -46.80 -15.21 2.63
N ASN A 23 -47.35 -15.53 1.46
CA ASN A 23 -48.47 -14.82 0.83
C ASN A 23 -49.82 -15.49 1.13
N GLY A 24 -49.91 -16.28 2.21
CA GLY A 24 -51.14 -16.90 2.71
C GLY A 24 -51.72 -18.03 1.87
N VAL A 25 -51.29 -18.18 0.61
CA VAL A 25 -51.82 -19.15 -0.37
C VAL A 25 -50.88 -20.36 -0.57
N THR A 26 -49.58 -20.20 -0.35
CA THR A 26 -48.57 -21.28 -0.46
C THR A 26 -47.72 -21.36 0.80
N TYR A 27 -47.99 -22.36 1.66
CA TYR A 27 -47.22 -22.62 2.88
C TYR A 27 -46.06 -23.59 2.59
N HIS A 28 -44.88 -23.03 2.28
CA HIS A 28 -43.62 -23.77 2.21
C HIS A 28 -42.67 -23.33 3.34
N THR A 29 -43.13 -23.46 4.59
CA THR A 29 -42.40 -23.01 5.80
C THR A 29 -40.97 -23.55 5.85
N THR A 30 -40.76 -24.84 5.57
CA THR A 30 -39.44 -25.47 5.61
C THR A 30 -38.47 -24.84 4.61
N THR A 31 -38.88 -24.68 3.35
CA THR A 31 -38.07 -24.05 2.30
C THR A 31 -37.72 -22.60 2.61
N TYR A 32 -38.65 -21.85 3.22
CA TYR A 32 -38.40 -20.48 3.67
C TYR A 32 -37.35 -20.46 4.80
N GLN A 33 -37.49 -21.34 5.80
CA GLN A 33 -36.55 -21.44 6.92
C GLN A 33 -35.15 -21.81 6.45
N ASP A 34 -35.01 -22.76 5.52
CA ASP A 34 -33.71 -23.14 4.94
C ASP A 34 -33.04 -21.96 4.22
N ARG A 35 -33.83 -21.19 3.44
CA ARG A 35 -33.33 -20.00 2.75
C ARG A 35 -32.96 -18.88 3.72
N LEU A 36 -33.73 -18.70 4.79
CA LEU A 36 -33.43 -17.73 5.84
C LEU A 36 -32.14 -18.10 6.59
N GLY A 37 -31.96 -19.37 6.95
CA GLY A 37 -30.73 -19.87 7.57
C GLY A 37 -29.52 -19.68 6.65
N LYS A 38 -29.66 -20.00 5.37
CA LYS A 38 -28.62 -19.76 4.37
C LYS A 38 -28.28 -18.28 4.23
N LEU A 39 -29.28 -17.40 4.22
CA LEU A 39 -29.08 -15.94 4.18
C LEU A 39 -28.31 -15.45 5.39
N GLN A 40 -28.68 -15.90 6.59
CA GLN A 40 -27.97 -15.56 7.84
C GLN A 40 -26.51 -15.99 7.78
N GLU A 41 -26.20 -17.18 7.26
CA GLU A 41 -24.81 -17.62 7.10
C GLU A 41 -24.05 -16.79 6.07
N HIS A 42 -24.68 -16.41 4.95
CA HIS A 42 -24.06 -15.50 3.98
C HIS A 42 -23.72 -14.14 4.61
N LEU A 43 -24.64 -13.56 5.40
CA LEU A 43 -24.44 -12.31 6.12
C LEU A 43 -23.34 -12.41 7.19
N ARG A 44 -23.27 -13.53 7.92
CA ARG A 44 -22.21 -13.79 8.90
C ARG A 44 -20.85 -13.82 8.22
N GLN A 45 -20.73 -14.52 7.10
CA GLN A 45 -19.47 -14.57 6.35
C GLN A 45 -19.10 -13.22 5.73
N LEU A 46 -20.08 -12.48 5.19
CA LEU A 46 -19.86 -11.11 4.68
C LEU A 46 -19.29 -10.20 5.79
N SER A 47 -19.85 -10.29 7.00
CA SER A 47 -19.37 -9.53 8.16
C SER A 47 -17.90 -9.84 8.50
N ILE A 48 -17.49 -11.11 8.41
CA ILE A 48 -16.09 -11.53 8.62
C ILE A 48 -15.19 -10.95 7.54
N LEU A 49 -15.60 -11.02 6.27
CA LEU A 49 -14.83 -10.48 5.15
C LEU A 49 -14.64 -8.96 5.26
N SER A 50 -15.67 -8.22 5.68
CA SER A 50 -15.58 -6.78 5.92
C SER A 50 -14.59 -6.45 7.03
N ARG A 51 -14.56 -7.22 8.14
CA ARG A 51 -13.56 -7.06 9.20
C ARG A 51 -12.15 -7.37 8.70
N LYS A 52 -11.98 -8.44 7.93
CA LYS A 52 -10.69 -8.80 7.32
C LYS A 52 -10.18 -7.71 6.39
N LEU A 53 -11.05 -7.14 5.57
CA LEU A 53 -10.69 -6.02 4.69
C LEU A 53 -10.23 -4.82 5.51
N ARG A 54 -10.93 -4.49 6.59
CA ARG A 54 -10.55 -3.39 7.48
C ARG A 54 -9.17 -3.61 8.10
N LEU A 55 -8.88 -4.81 8.61
CA LEU A 55 -7.56 -5.14 9.16
C LEU A 55 -6.43 -4.97 8.13
N VAL A 56 -6.64 -5.42 6.89
CA VAL A 56 -5.66 -5.24 5.82
C VAL A 56 -5.47 -3.76 5.51
N TYR A 57 -6.55 -2.99 5.44
CA TYR A 57 -6.50 -1.56 5.19
C TYR A 57 -5.71 -0.81 6.28
N ASP A 58 -6.05 -1.06 7.55
CA ASP A 58 -5.35 -0.46 8.69
C ASP A 58 -3.87 -0.88 8.68
N LYS A 59 -3.56 -2.14 8.35
CA LYS A 59 -2.17 -2.61 8.26
C LYS A 59 -1.37 -1.97 7.13
N CYS A 60 -2.00 -1.76 5.97
CA CYS A 60 -1.38 -1.03 4.88
C CYS A 60 -1.09 0.42 5.28
N ILE A 61 -2.01 1.08 5.99
CA ILE A 61 -1.79 2.43 6.51
C ILE A 61 -0.62 2.44 7.48
N GLU A 62 -0.58 1.54 8.47
CA GLU A 62 0.54 1.45 9.43
C GLU A 62 1.89 1.25 8.73
N ASN A 63 1.95 0.35 7.74
CA ASN A 63 3.19 0.07 7.01
C ASN A 63 3.62 1.23 6.10
N CYS A 64 2.67 2.08 5.68
CA CYS A 64 2.94 3.27 4.87
C CYS A 64 3.05 4.54 5.71
N ALA A 65 2.78 4.50 7.02
CA ALA A 65 2.90 5.63 7.94
C ALA A 65 4.38 5.95 8.15
N GLY A 66 4.91 6.85 7.32
CA GLY A 66 6.34 7.17 7.24
C GLY A 66 6.84 7.32 5.80
N LEU A 67 6.07 6.85 4.82
CA LEU A 67 6.17 7.31 3.44
C LEU A 67 5.34 8.59 3.36
N ASP A 68 5.97 9.74 3.53
CA ASP A 68 5.31 11.00 3.20
C ASP A 68 4.87 10.88 1.73
N PRO A 69 3.57 11.07 1.40
CA PRO A 69 3.15 11.07 0.02
C PRO A 69 3.95 12.17 -0.66
N VAL A 70 4.81 11.78 -1.62
CA VAL A 70 5.55 12.75 -2.43
C VAL A 70 4.52 13.74 -2.95
N PRO A 71 4.61 15.03 -2.56
CA PRO A 71 3.67 16.04 -3.01
C PRO A 71 3.58 15.96 -4.53
N VAL A 72 2.37 15.99 -5.09
CA VAL A 72 2.17 15.84 -6.54
C VAL A 72 2.96 16.90 -7.31
N GLU A 73 3.21 18.04 -6.66
CA GLU A 73 4.06 19.13 -7.13
C GLU A 73 5.52 18.72 -7.37
N GLN A 74 6.05 17.74 -6.62
CA GLN A 74 7.40 17.18 -6.79
C GLN A 74 7.47 16.10 -7.88
N LEU A 75 6.32 15.60 -8.37
CA LEU A 75 6.24 14.65 -9.48
C LEU A 75 6.25 15.36 -10.85
N ILE A 76 6.17 16.69 -10.87
CA ILE A 76 6.30 17.48 -12.09
C ILE A 76 7.78 17.45 -12.51
N PRO A 77 8.13 16.91 -13.69
CA PRO A 77 9.51 16.94 -14.19
C PRO A 77 10.01 18.39 -14.22
N TYR A 78 11.18 18.63 -13.64
CA TYR A 78 11.78 19.97 -13.56
C TYR A 78 12.04 20.50 -14.99
N ILE A 79 11.18 21.40 -15.46
CA ILE A 79 11.51 22.31 -16.55
C ILE A 79 12.14 23.51 -15.86
N GLU A 80 13.32 23.92 -16.31
CA GLU A 80 14.00 25.13 -15.82
C GLU A 80 13.11 26.36 -16.11
N ASP A 81 12.18 26.66 -15.22
CA ASP A 81 11.46 27.93 -15.25
C ASP A 81 12.21 28.94 -14.37
N ASP A 82 12.51 30.06 -15.02
CA ASP A 82 13.37 31.12 -14.56
C ASP A 82 12.89 31.73 -13.23
N TRP A 83 13.88 32.06 -12.41
CA TRP A 83 13.78 32.47 -11.02
C TRP A 83 12.82 33.63 -10.82
N SER A 84 11.84 33.50 -9.92
CA SER A 84 11.40 34.60 -9.04
C SER A 84 10.45 34.15 -7.93
N LYS A 85 11.03 33.99 -6.73
CA LYS A 85 10.44 34.28 -5.41
C LYS A 85 9.11 33.63 -5.05
N HIS A 86 9.17 32.57 -4.23
CA HIS A 86 8.19 32.38 -3.16
C HIS A 86 8.82 31.65 -1.96
N ASP A 87 9.35 32.44 -1.02
CA ASP A 87 9.63 32.00 0.34
C ASP A 87 8.29 31.76 1.06
N ASP A 88 7.95 30.49 1.34
CA ASP A 88 7.45 30.06 2.66
C ASP A 88 7.16 28.54 2.58
N CYS A 89 8.18 27.71 2.85
CA CYS A 89 7.95 26.29 3.11
C CYS A 89 8.70 25.93 4.39
N GLY A 90 7.91 25.52 5.39
CA GLY A 90 8.26 25.57 6.80
C GLY A 90 9.60 24.94 7.16
N ALA A 91 10.24 25.50 8.19
CA ALA A 91 11.55 25.12 8.72
C ALA A 91 11.75 23.60 8.96
N SER A 92 10.67 22.81 9.09
CA SER A 92 10.71 21.36 9.18
C SER A 92 11.17 20.67 7.88
N ALA A 93 10.67 21.09 6.70
CA ALA A 93 11.05 20.51 5.42
C ALA A 93 12.51 20.82 5.07
N GLN A 94 12.99 22.00 5.43
CA GLN A 94 14.37 22.43 5.21
C GLN A 94 15.37 21.64 6.07
N LEU A 95 14.99 21.29 7.31
CA LEU A 95 15.81 20.45 8.19
C LEU A 95 15.90 19.00 7.69
N HIS A 96 14.80 18.44 7.18
CA HIS A 96 14.79 17.09 6.60
C HIS A 96 15.63 17.02 5.31
N PHE A 97 15.47 17.98 4.40
CA PHE A 97 16.27 18.04 3.17
C PHE A 97 17.76 18.25 3.45
N ALA A 98 18.11 19.04 4.47
CA ALA A 98 19.49 19.21 4.92
C ALA A 98 20.09 17.93 5.52
N SER A 99 19.28 17.13 6.23
CA SER A 99 19.71 15.83 6.78
C SER A 99 19.96 14.81 5.67
N GLU A 100 19.03 14.69 4.72
CA GLU A 100 19.13 13.75 3.60
C GLU A 100 20.33 14.10 2.68
N LYS A 101 20.53 15.39 2.41
CA LYS A 101 21.72 15.87 1.68
C LYS A 101 23.02 15.55 2.42
N ARG A 102 23.04 15.60 3.75
CA ARG A 102 24.21 15.24 4.57
C ARG A 102 24.50 13.74 4.48
N GLU A 103 23.48 12.91 4.61
CA GLU A 103 23.61 11.46 4.50
C GLU A 103 24.12 11.03 3.13
N LEU A 104 23.58 11.63 2.06
CA LEU A 104 24.02 11.38 0.68
C LEU A 104 25.53 11.70 0.49
N LEU A 105 25.99 12.81 1.05
CA LEU A 105 27.40 13.22 1.00
C LEU A 105 28.31 12.24 1.77
N GLU A 106 27.87 11.76 2.93
CA GLU A 106 28.60 10.77 3.71
C GLU A 106 28.70 9.42 3.00
N VAL A 107 27.60 8.95 2.41
CA VAL A 107 27.57 7.73 1.60
C VAL A 107 28.49 7.88 0.38
N ASN A 108 28.43 9.01 -0.33
CA ASN A 108 29.31 9.28 -1.48
C ASN A 108 30.79 9.26 -1.10
N LYS A 109 31.13 9.85 0.06
CA LYS A 109 32.50 9.84 0.60
C LYS A 109 32.97 8.42 0.92
N LYS A 110 32.14 7.61 1.59
CA LYS A 110 32.46 6.19 1.88
C LYS A 110 32.64 5.38 0.60
N LEU A 111 31.79 5.59 -0.40
CA LEU A 111 31.87 4.93 -1.69
C LEU A 111 33.19 5.26 -2.41
N LYS A 112 33.59 6.54 -2.43
CA LYS A 112 34.87 6.97 -3.01
C LYS A 112 36.07 6.34 -2.30
N GLN A 113 36.05 6.29 -0.96
CA GLN A 113 37.11 5.64 -0.19
C GLN A 113 37.22 4.14 -0.51
N LYS A 114 36.08 3.43 -0.55
CA LYS A 114 36.06 2.00 -0.89
C LYS A 114 36.55 1.73 -2.30
N ASN A 115 36.17 2.56 -3.27
CA ASN A 115 36.68 2.47 -4.64
C ASN A 115 38.20 2.70 -4.71
N GLN A 116 38.73 3.63 -3.91
CA GLN A 116 40.16 3.87 -3.84
C GLN A 116 40.91 2.67 -3.22
N GLN A 117 40.37 2.07 -2.17
CA GLN A 117 40.91 0.84 -1.58
C GLN A 117 40.88 -0.32 -2.58
N LEU A 118 39.78 -0.50 -3.31
CA LEU A 118 39.66 -1.53 -4.34
C LEU A 118 40.69 -1.33 -5.46
N LYS A 119 40.93 -0.08 -5.88
CA LYS A 119 42.00 0.22 -6.85
C LYS A 119 43.37 -0.16 -6.30
N GLN A 120 43.69 0.21 -5.06
CA GLN A 120 44.96 -0.16 -4.44
C GLN A 120 45.16 -1.67 -4.36
N ILE A 121 44.13 -2.42 -3.97
CA ILE A 121 44.18 -3.89 -3.94
C ILE A 121 44.36 -4.43 -5.36
N MET A 122 43.62 -3.90 -6.33
CA MET A 122 43.74 -4.31 -7.74
C MET A 122 45.16 -4.07 -8.27
N ASP A 123 45.78 -2.96 -7.92
CA ASP A 123 47.14 -2.62 -8.34
C ASP A 123 48.18 -3.47 -7.61
N GLN A 124 47.99 -3.77 -6.33
CA GLN A 124 48.82 -4.73 -5.58
C GLN A 124 48.73 -6.14 -6.19
N LEU A 125 47.53 -6.60 -6.52
CA LEU A 125 47.32 -7.90 -7.17
C LEU A 125 47.94 -7.93 -8.56
N ARG A 126 47.86 -6.84 -9.34
CA ARG A 126 48.55 -6.73 -10.62
C ARG A 126 50.06 -6.85 -10.44
N ASN A 127 50.65 -6.10 -9.51
CA ASN A 127 52.08 -6.17 -9.27
C ASN A 127 52.50 -7.59 -8.87
N LEU A 128 51.74 -8.28 -8.02
CA LEU A 128 52.03 -9.67 -7.62
C LEU A 128 51.88 -10.72 -8.74
N ILE A 129 51.08 -10.44 -9.77
CA ILE A 129 50.89 -11.35 -10.92
C ILE A 129 51.95 -11.10 -11.99
N TRP A 130 52.41 -9.85 -12.13
CA TRP A 130 53.29 -9.41 -13.21
C TRP A 130 54.76 -9.22 -12.80
N ASP A 131 55.08 -9.15 -11.51
CA ASP A 131 56.43 -9.34 -10.93
C ASP A 131 56.61 -10.79 -10.44
#